data_AF-A0A7C7R6J6-F1
#
_entry.id   AF-A0A7C7R6J6-F1
#
_cell.length_a   1.000
_cell.length_b   1.000
_cell.length_c   1.000
_cell.angle_alpha   90.00
_cell.angle_beta   90.00
_cell.angle_gamma   90.00
#
_symmetry.space_group_name_H-M   'P 1'
#
loop_
_entity.id
_entity.type
_entity.pdbx_description
1 polymer ?
#
loop_
_entity_poly.entity_id
_entity_poly.type
_entity_poly.pdbx_seq_one_letter_code
_entity_poly.pdbx_strand_id
1 'polypeptide(L)' 'RRIYAGVRELPWVKSGLGIAIVSTPKGVMTAERARKLGVGGEVICKVW' A
#
# COMPACT_ATOMS: atom_id res chain seq x y z
N ARG A 1 -14.30 -6.51 4.94
CA ARG A 1 -13.31 -6.41 6.04
C ARG A 1 -12.31 -5.34 5.64
N ARG A 2 -12.10 -4.28 6.44
CA ARG A 2 -11.09 -3.26 6.15
C ARG A 2 -9.72 -3.71 6.68
N ILE A 3 -8.65 -3.40 5.95
CA ILE A 3 -7.27 -3.75 6.32
C ILE A 3 -6.44 -2.48 6.26
N TYR A 4 -5.97 -2.02 7.42
CA TYR A 4 -5.09 -0.86 7.53
C TYR A 4 -3.68 -1.35 7.82
N ALA A 5 -2.69 -0.70 7.21
CA ALA A 5 -1.28 -1.01 7.39
C ALA A 5 -0.48 0.27 7.64
N GLY A 6 0.38 0.26 8.66
CA GLY A 6 1.39 1.29 8.84
C GLY A 6 2.42 1.26 7.71
N VAL A 7 3.19 2.33 7.53
CA VAL A 7 4.16 2.46 6.42
C VAL A 7 5.15 1.28 6.33
N ARG A 8 5.56 0.73 7.49
CA ARG A 8 6.49 -0.41 7.59
C ARG A 8 5.82 -1.76 7.30
N GLU A 9 4.50 -1.83 7.42
CA GLU A 9 3.69 -3.04 7.26
C GLU A 9 3.01 -3.08 5.88
N LEU A 10 3.22 -2.06 5.06
CA LEU A 10 2.68 -2.01 3.71
C LEU A 10 3.10 -3.28 2.94
N PRO A 11 2.16 -3.97 2.26
CA PRO A 11 2.47 -5.25 1.64
C PRO A 11 3.40 -5.10 0.43
N TRP A 12 4.22 -6.12 0.21
CA TRP A 12 4.83 -6.40 -1.09
C TRP A 12 3.99 -7.45 -1.80
N VAL A 13 3.79 -7.29 -3.11
CA VAL A 13 3.04 -8.26 -3.92
C VAL A 13 4.05 -8.96 -4.83
N LYS A 14 4.07 -10.30 -4.78
CA LYS A 14 4.95 -11.15 -5.60
C LYS A 14 6.41 -10.67 -5.64
N SER A 15 7.00 -10.37 -4.48
CA SER A 15 8.38 -9.88 -4.36
C SER A 15 8.70 -8.64 -5.21
N GLY A 16 7.70 -7.78 -5.48
CA GLY A 16 7.85 -6.57 -6.28
C GLY A 16 7.31 -6.68 -7.71
N LEU A 17 6.87 -7.87 -8.15
CA LEU A 17 6.27 -8.06 -9.47
C LEU A 17 4.82 -7.60 -9.56
N GLY A 18 4.14 -7.42 -8.42
CA GLY A 18 2.77 -6.92 -8.36
C GLY A 18 2.65 -5.57 -7.65
N ILE A 19 1.45 -5.01 -7.67
CA ILE A 19 1.14 -3.71 -7.09
C ILE A 19 0.07 -3.88 -6.01
N ALA A 20 0.32 -3.31 -4.83
CA ALA A 20 -0.73 -3.08 -3.84
C ALA A 20 -1.23 -1.65 -3.95
N ILE A 21 -2.53 -1.46 -4.07
CA ILE A 21 -3.17 -0.14 -4.08
C ILE A 21 -3.62 0.19 -2.66
N VAL A 22 -3.21 1.35 -2.17
CA VAL A 22 -3.48 1.81 -0.81
C VAL A 22 -4.13 3.19 -0.80
N SER A 23 -5.19 3.33 0.00
CA SER A 23 -5.80 4.61 0.31
C SER A 23 -5.08 5.24 1.49
N THR A 24 -4.45 6.40 1.29
CA THR A 24 -3.70 7.12 2.32
C THR A 24 -4.31 8.51 2.56
N PRO A 25 -3.95 9.21 3.64
CA PRO A 25 -4.35 10.61 3.83
C PRO A 25 -3.87 11.56 2.73
N LYS A 26 -2.89 11.15 1.92
CA LYS A 26 -2.35 11.90 0.78
C LYS A 26 -2.94 11.45 -0.57
N GLY A 27 -4.05 10.71 -0.53
CA GLY A 27 -4.72 10.15 -1.71
C GLY A 27 -4.42 8.67 -1.94
N VAL A 28 -5.00 8.12 -3.00
CA VAL A 28 -4.82 6.71 -3.43
C VAL A 28 -3.53 6.57 -4.23
N MET A 29 -2.70 5.59 -3.87
CA MET A 29 -1.42 5.36 -4.53
C MET A 29 -0.95 3.92 -4.37
N THR A 30 0.20 3.59 -4.96
CA THR A 30 0.85 2.29 -4.77
C THR A 30 1.50 2.19 -3.38
N ALA A 31 1.58 0.97 -2.83
CA ALA A 31 2.27 0.72 -1.57
C ALA A 31 3.74 1.17 -1.60
N GLU A 32 4.39 1.09 -2.77
CA GLU A 32 5.75 1.61 -2.96
C GLU A 32 5.81 3.13 -2.81
N ARG A 33 4.90 3.87 -3.45
CA ARG A 33 4.83 5.33 -3.32
C ARG A 33 4.48 5.75 -1.90
N ALA A 34 3.58 5.03 -1.24
CA ALA A 34 3.23 5.26 0.15
C ALA A 34 4.43 5.05 1.09
N ARG A 35 5.25 4.01 0.86
CA ARG A 35 6.53 3.82 1.55
C ARG A 35 7.49 5.01 1.36
N LYS A 36 7.69 5.44 0.11
CA LYS A 36 8.55 6.61 -0.22
C LYS A 36 8.09 7.89 0.46
N LEU A 37 6.77 8.08 0.61
CA LEU A 37 6.17 9.26 1.25
C LEU A 37 6.03 9.15 2.77
N GLY A 38 6.44 8.02 3.37
CA GLY A 38 6.39 7.83 4.82
C GLY A 38 4.97 7.64 5.38
N VAL A 39 3.99 7.26 4.56
CA VAL A 39 2.57 7.18 4.96
C VAL A 39 2.02 5.77 4.87
N GLY A 40 1.21 5.38 5.86
CA GLY A 40 0.40 4.17 5.84
C GLY A 40 -0.99 4.43 5.25
N GLY A 41 -1.84 3.40 5.25
CA GLY A 41 -3.18 3.51 4.69
C GLY A 41 -4.00 2.23 4.72
N GLU A 42 -5.20 2.31 4.13
CA GLU A 42 -6.05 1.15 3.88
C GLU A 42 -5.56 0.40 2.63
N VAL A 43 -5.31 -0.90 2.75
CA VAL A 43 -5.00 -1.77 1.61
C VAL A 43 -6.30 -2.12 0.91
N ILE A 44 -6.50 -1.55 -0.29
CA ILE A 44 -7.73 -1.72 -1.07
C ILE A 44 -7.68 -3.06 -1.81
N CYS A 45 -6.61 -3.27 -2.58
CA CYS A 45 -6.43 -4.48 -3.37
C CYS A 45 -4.95 -4.74 -3.67
N LYS A 46 -4.69 -5.95 -4.15
CA LYS A 46 -3.40 -6.40 -4.67
C LYS A 46 -3.64 -6.91 -6.08
N VAL A 47 -2.83 -6.45 -7.03
CA VAL A 47 -2.86 -6.84 -8.44
C VAL A 47 -1.52 -7.51 -8.75
N TRP A 48 -1.57 -8.64 -9.46
CA TRP A 48 -0.40 -9.39 -9.92
C TRP A 48 -0.68 -9.97 -11.32
#